data_AF-A0A4S8PHL2-F1
#
_entry.id   AF-A0A4S8PHL2-F1
#
_cell.length_a   1.000
_cell.length_b   1.000
_cell.length_c   1.000
_cell.angle_alpha   90.00
_cell.angle_beta   90.00
_cell.angle_gamma   90.00
#
_symmetry.space_group_name_H-M   'P 1'
#
loop_
_entity.id
_entity.type
_entity.pdbx_description
1 polymer ?
#
loop_
_entity_poly.entity_id
_entity_poly.type
_entity_poly.pdbx_seq_one_letter_code
_entity_poly.pdbx_strand_id
1 'polypeptide(L)'
;MAQREFDPDEANYFKAVLEAELQHVEEQLVPLMKDGALSYAPAFGLADETGKAGEYEGDFGNIWMDIQNLKATLKGMIDVVDQALEGTEITEEANVAELKVLSLEPIYTEETATSDSEYESLG
;
A
#
# COMPACT_ATOMS: atom_id res chain seq x y z
N MET A 1 12.52 23.78 -2.35
CA MET A 1 12.38 22.37 -1.92
C MET A 1 11.43 21.73 -2.91
N ALA A 2 11.78 20.59 -3.51
CA ALA A 2 10.86 19.89 -4.41
C ALA A 2 9.72 19.30 -3.57
N GLN A 3 8.47 19.60 -3.93
CA GLN A 3 7.29 18.97 -3.32
C GLN A 3 7.32 17.50 -3.73
N ARG A 4 7.34 16.58 -2.75
CA ARG A 4 7.12 15.15 -3.03
C ARG A 4 5.62 14.97 -3.25
N GLU A 5 5.26 14.59 -4.46
CA GLU A 5 3.89 14.21 -4.84
C GLU A 5 3.79 12.68 -4.79
N PHE A 6 2.67 12.18 -4.27
CA PHE A 6 2.40 10.75 -4.23
C PHE A 6 1.86 10.31 -5.59
N ASP A 7 2.44 9.25 -6.15
CA ASP A 7 2.05 8.70 -7.44
C ASP A 7 1.26 7.38 -7.22
N PRO A 8 -0.07 7.41 -7.35
CA PRO A 8 -0.90 6.23 -7.14
C PRO A 8 -0.71 5.16 -8.23
N ASP A 9 -0.31 5.55 -9.45
CA ASP A 9 -0.10 4.59 -10.53
C ASP A 9 1.17 3.76 -10.27
N GLU A 10 2.25 4.42 -9.84
CA GLU A 10 3.49 3.72 -9.45
C GLU A 10 3.28 2.84 -8.21
N ALA A 11 2.46 3.29 -7.25
CA ALA A 11 2.10 2.49 -6.08
C ALA A 11 1.30 1.23 -6.46
N ASN A 12 0.35 1.34 -7.38
CA ASN A 12 -0.40 0.20 -7.91
C ASN A 12 0.50 -0.76 -8.71
N TYR A 13 1.44 -0.24 -9.51
CA TYR A 13 2.43 -1.05 -10.20
C TYR A 13 3.29 -1.84 -9.22
N PHE A 14 3.81 -1.17 -8.18
CA PHE A 14 4.60 -1.82 -7.14
C PHE A 14 3.80 -2.90 -6.40
N LYS A 15 2.52 -2.65 -6.08
CA LYS A 15 1.62 -3.66 -5.51
C LYS A 15 1.51 -4.89 -6.42
N ALA A 16 1.29 -4.71 -7.71
CA ALA A 16 1.16 -5.81 -8.67
C ALA A 16 2.44 -6.67 -8.73
N VAL A 17 3.62 -6.05 -8.62
CA VAL A 17 4.90 -6.77 -8.51
C VAL A 17 4.95 -7.62 -7.23
N LEU A 18 4.58 -7.04 -6.08
CA LEU A 18 4.55 -7.76 -4.80
C LEU A 18 3.57 -8.95 -4.82
N GLU A 19 2.39 -8.77 -5.41
CA GLU A 19 1.39 -9.83 -5.56
C GLU A 19 1.89 -10.97 -6.46
N ALA A 20 2.56 -10.65 -7.57
CA ALA A 20 3.16 -11.65 -8.44
C ALA A 20 4.26 -12.46 -7.74
N GLU A 21 5.11 -11.80 -6.94
CA GLU A 21 6.14 -12.47 -6.15
C GLU A 21 5.52 -13.35 -5.04
N LEU A 22 4.49 -12.85 -4.36
CA LEU A 22 3.77 -13.63 -3.36
C LEU A 22 3.12 -14.87 -3.99
N GLN A 23 2.52 -14.72 -5.17
CA GLN A 23 1.95 -15.83 -5.92
C GLN A 23 3.04 -16.84 -6.30
N HIS A 24 4.21 -16.40 -6.77
CA HIS A 24 5.33 -17.28 -7.08
C HIS A 24 5.76 -18.11 -5.86
N VAL A 25 5.88 -17.47 -4.69
CA VAL A 25 6.21 -18.16 -3.44
C VAL A 25 5.14 -19.19 -3.06
N GLU A 26 3.85 -18.80 -3.11
CA GLU A 26 2.74 -19.66 -2.69
C GLU A 26 2.46 -20.82 -3.65
N GLU A 27 2.62 -20.62 -4.96
CA GLU A 27 2.26 -21.62 -5.98
C GLU A 27 3.44 -22.47 -6.45
N GLN A 28 4.69 -21.98 -6.30
CA GLN A 28 5.87 -22.71 -6.78
C GLN A 28 6.74 -23.19 -5.62
N LEU A 29 7.17 -22.29 -4.72
CA LEU A 29 8.14 -22.65 -3.69
C LEU A 29 7.52 -23.48 -2.56
N VAL A 30 6.33 -23.09 -2.07
CA VAL A 30 5.65 -23.81 -0.99
C VAL A 30 5.33 -25.27 -1.37
N PRO A 31 4.78 -25.57 -2.57
CA PRO A 31 4.55 -26.96 -2.98
C PRO A 31 5.83 -27.78 -3.12
N LEU A 32 6.92 -27.18 -3.62
CA LEU A 32 8.21 -27.86 -3.74
C LEU A 32 8.74 -28.35 -2.39
N MET A 33 8.58 -27.53 -1.34
CA MET A 33 8.98 -27.86 0.03
C MET A 33 8.03 -28.85 0.69
N LYS A 34 6.72 -28.67 0.53
CA LYS A 34 5.74 -29.46 1.27
C LYS A 34 5.63 -30.90 0.75
N ASP A 35 5.45 -31.04 -0.56
CA ASP A 35 5.10 -32.32 -1.19
C ASP A 35 5.99 -32.63 -2.41
N GLY A 36 6.90 -31.73 -2.77
CA GLY A 36 7.70 -31.79 -4.00
C GLY A 36 9.13 -32.28 -3.81
N ALA A 37 9.99 -31.91 -4.75
CA ALA A 37 11.38 -32.36 -4.81
C ALA A 37 12.19 -32.04 -3.55
N LEU A 38 11.79 -31.01 -2.78
CA LEU A 38 12.49 -30.54 -1.58
C LEU A 38 11.99 -31.16 -0.27
N SER A 39 11.05 -32.10 -0.34
CA SER A 39 10.45 -32.75 0.84
C SER A 39 11.25 -33.93 1.40
N TYR A 40 12.29 -34.42 0.71
CA TYR A 40 13.07 -35.60 1.13
C TYR A 40 14.60 -35.39 1.09
N ALA A 41 15.34 -36.18 1.90
CA ALA A 41 16.78 -36.07 2.19
C ALA A 41 17.78 -35.87 1.01
N PRO A 42 17.56 -36.40 -0.21
CA PRO A 42 18.39 -36.13 -1.39
C PRO A 42 18.28 -34.70 -1.93
N ALA A 43 17.23 -33.97 -1.58
CA ALA A 43 16.91 -32.70 -2.19
C ALA A 43 17.96 -31.59 -1.98
N PHE A 44 18.71 -31.68 -0.88
CA PHE A 44 19.79 -30.74 -0.54
C PHE A 44 21.18 -31.35 -0.77
N GLY A 45 21.28 -32.48 -1.48
CA GLY A 45 22.55 -33.16 -1.72
C GLY A 45 23.12 -33.85 -0.47
N LEU A 46 22.31 -34.05 0.57
CA LEU A 46 22.73 -34.64 1.85
C LEU A 46 22.61 -36.17 1.90
N ALA A 47 22.01 -36.80 0.88
CA ALA A 47 21.68 -38.22 0.89
C ALA A 47 22.85 -39.20 0.72
N ASP A 48 24.05 -38.74 0.36
CA ASP A 48 25.19 -39.65 0.14
C ASP A 48 25.82 -40.14 1.46
N GLU A 49 25.42 -39.58 2.61
CA GLU A 49 25.97 -39.94 3.92
C GLU A 49 24.84 -40.21 4.93
N THR A 50 24.67 -41.48 5.30
CA THR A 50 23.73 -42.01 6.29
C THR A 50 23.80 -41.35 7.69
N GLY A 51 24.75 -40.44 7.93
CA GLY A 51 24.87 -39.62 9.14
C GLY A 51 24.23 -38.22 9.07
N LYS A 52 23.80 -37.74 7.89
CA LYS A 52 23.32 -36.35 7.69
C LYS A 52 21.81 -36.16 7.74
N ALA A 53 21.05 -37.21 8.07
CA ALA A 53 19.59 -37.14 8.13
C ALA A 53 19.07 -36.11 9.15
N GLY A 54 19.76 -35.92 10.28
CA GLY A 54 19.42 -34.88 11.26
C GLY A 54 19.75 -33.46 10.81
N GLU A 55 20.80 -33.29 9.99
CA GLU A 55 21.15 -32.00 9.37
C GLU A 55 20.08 -31.60 8.34
N TYR A 56 19.59 -32.57 7.57
CA TYR A 56 18.50 -32.36 6.63
C TYR A 56 17.22 -31.82 7.29
N GLU A 57 16.77 -32.39 8.41
CA GLU A 57 15.57 -31.90 9.11
C GLU A 57 15.75 -30.47 9.61
N GLY A 58 16.95 -30.12 10.08
CA GLY A 58 17.29 -28.77 10.50
C GLY A 58 17.28 -27.77 9.35
N ASP A 59 17.95 -28.10 8.24
CA ASP A 59 18.02 -27.25 7.05
C ASP A 59 16.64 -27.07 6.41
N PHE A 60 15.86 -28.16 6.30
CA PHE A 60 14.48 -28.11 5.83
C PHE A 60 13.64 -27.17 6.70
N GLY A 61 13.73 -27.29 8.03
CA GLY A 61 13.01 -26.45 8.97
C GLY A 61 13.37 -24.96 8.84
N ASN A 62 14.65 -24.65 8.70
CA ASN A 62 15.15 -23.28 8.52
C ASN A 62 14.64 -22.68 7.22
N ILE A 63 14.80 -23.38 6.10
CA ILE A 63 14.35 -22.91 4.77
C ILE A 63 12.82 -22.74 4.76
N TRP A 64 12.09 -23.66 5.39
CA TRP A 64 10.65 -23.54 5.51
C TRP A 64 10.26 -22.27 6.28
N MET A 65 10.93 -21.99 7.40
CA MET A 65 10.68 -20.78 8.18
C MET A 65 11.03 -19.51 7.40
N ASP A 66 12.13 -19.50 6.64
CA ASP A 66 12.52 -18.39 5.78
C ASP A 66 11.46 -18.10 4.71
N ILE A 67 10.89 -19.15 4.09
CA ILE A 67 9.79 -19.01 3.13
C ILE A 67 8.53 -18.43 3.80
N GLN A 68 8.19 -18.88 5.00
CA GLN A 68 7.04 -18.31 5.73
C GLN A 68 7.28 -16.84 6.10
N ASN A 69 8.50 -16.48 6.50
CA ASN A 69 8.89 -15.12 6.80
C ASN A 69 8.79 -14.23 5.54
N LEU A 70 9.34 -14.69 4.41
CA LEU A 70 9.24 -13.97 3.13
C LEU A 70 7.78 -13.72 2.75
N LYS A 71 6.93 -14.75 2.86
CA LYS A 71 5.49 -14.63 2.60
C LYS A 71 4.81 -13.60 3.51
N ALA A 72 5.13 -13.61 4.80
CA ALA A 72 4.58 -12.63 5.74
C ALA A 72 5.05 -11.21 5.42
N THR A 73 6.33 -11.04 5.06
CA THR A 73 6.90 -9.76 4.64
C THR A 73 6.22 -9.22 3.39
N LEU A 74 6.04 -10.04 2.36
CA LEU A 74 5.35 -9.63 1.13
C LEU A 74 3.92 -9.18 1.39
N LYS A 75 3.17 -9.93 2.21
CA LYS A 75 1.82 -9.53 2.63
C LYS A 75 1.81 -8.20 3.38
N GLY A 76 2.73 -8.02 4.33
CA GLY A 76 2.84 -6.76 5.06
C GLY A 76 3.21 -5.57 4.15
N MET A 77 4.03 -5.78 3.12
CA MET A 77 4.32 -4.74 2.13
C MET A 77 3.09 -4.39 1.29
N ILE A 78 2.32 -5.38 0.85
CA ILE A 78 1.04 -5.16 0.14
C ILE A 78 0.08 -4.36 1.02
N ASP A 79 -0.10 -4.75 2.28
CA ASP A 79 -0.98 -4.06 3.24
C ASP A 79 -0.58 -2.59 3.43
N VAL A 80 0.73 -2.30 3.48
CA VAL A 80 1.24 -0.92 3.59
C VAL A 80 0.95 -0.10 2.33
N VAL A 81 1.09 -0.70 1.14
CA VAL A 81 0.77 -0.03 -0.12
C VAL A 81 -0.73 0.24 -0.22
N ASP A 82 -1.57 -0.71 0.18
CA ASP A 82 -3.03 -0.53 0.22
C ASP A 82 -3.43 0.60 1.15
N GLN A 83 -2.86 0.65 2.37
CA GLN A 83 -3.11 1.76 3.30
C GLN A 83 -2.67 3.12 2.73
N ALA A 84 -1.57 3.16 1.97
CA ALA A 84 -1.10 4.39 1.34
C ALA A 84 -2.03 4.86 0.20
N LEU A 85 -2.54 3.93 -0.60
CA LEU A 85 -3.52 4.19 -1.65
C LEU A 85 -4.85 4.69 -1.07
N GLU A 86 -5.40 3.99 -0.07
CA GLU A 86 -6.64 4.39 0.62
C GLU A 86 -6.53 5.78 1.26
N GLY A 87 -5.39 6.07 1.92
CA GLY A 87 -5.16 7.37 2.53
C GLY A 87 -5.10 8.52 1.51
N THR A 88 -4.64 8.24 0.29
CA THR A 88 -4.59 9.23 -0.79
C THR A 88 -5.99 9.52 -1.34
N GLU A 89 -6.80 8.47 -1.57
CA GLU A 89 -8.18 8.61 -2.03
C GLU A 89 -9.02 9.46 -1.06
N ILE A 90 -8.93 9.19 0.25
CA ILE A 90 -9.64 9.97 1.29
C ILE A 90 -9.21 11.45 1.28
N THR A 91 -7.92 11.72 1.05
CA THR A 91 -7.38 13.08 1.03
C THR A 91 -7.84 13.85 -0.21
N GLU A 92 -7.88 13.19 -1.37
CA GLU A 92 -8.40 13.77 -2.61
C GLU A 92 -9.89 14.08 -2.52
N GLU A 93 -10.70 13.16 -1.97
CA GLU A 93 -12.12 13.37 -1.75
C GLU A 93 -12.39 14.59 -0.83
N ALA A 94 -11.62 14.71 0.26
CA ALA A 94 -11.72 15.84 1.17
C ALA A 94 -11.35 17.17 0.48
N ASN A 95 -10.28 17.19 -0.31
CA ASN A 95 -9.86 18.37 -1.06
C ASN A 95 -10.93 18.79 -2.10
N VAL A 96 -11.51 17.84 -2.83
CA VAL A 96 -12.60 18.11 -3.80
C VAL A 96 -13.85 18.63 -3.09
N ALA A 97 -14.18 18.09 -1.91
CA ALA A 97 -15.31 18.56 -1.12
C ALA A 97 -15.09 20.01 -0.63
N GLU A 98 -13.91 20.35 -0.14
CA GLU A 98 -13.56 21.71 0.30
C GLU A 98 -13.60 22.72 -0.87
N LEU A 99 -13.07 22.34 -2.04
CA LEU A 99 -13.07 23.17 -3.24
C LEU A 99 -14.50 23.44 -3.76
N LYS A 100 -15.40 22.46 -3.64
CA LYS A 100 -16.82 22.62 -3.97
C LYS A 100 -17.53 23.56 -2.99
N VAL A 101 -17.22 23.49 -1.69
CA VAL A 101 -17.79 24.38 -0.67
C VAL A 101 -17.36 25.83 -0.92
N LEU A 102 -16.08 26.08 -1.20
CA LEU A 102 -15.56 27.40 -1.54
C LEU A 102 -16.18 27.99 -2.83
N SER A 103 -16.51 27.14 -3.81
CA SER A 103 -17.15 27.57 -5.06
C SER A 103 -18.64 27.97 -4.90
N LEU A 104 -19.25 27.65 -3.77
CA LEU A 104 -20.67 27.88 -3.49
C LEU A 104 -20.96 29.07 -2.56
N GLU A 105 -19.94 29.79 -2.09
CA GLU A 105 -20.16 31.04 -1.34
C GLU A 105 -20.66 32.14 -2.29
N PRO A 106 -21.88 32.68 -2.13
CA PRO A 106 -22.31 33.86 -2.88
C PRO A 106 -21.44 35.04 -2.45
N ILE A 107 -20.76 35.66 -3.41
CA ILE A 107 -20.11 36.97 -3.24
C ILE A 107 -21.22 37.98 -2.93
N TYR A 108 -21.54 38.15 -1.65
CA TYR A 108 -22.32 39.30 -1.20
C TYR A 108 -21.43 40.53 -1.32
N THR A 109 -21.53 41.23 -2.45
CA THR A 109 -21.07 42.62 -2.55
C THR A 109 -21.94 43.47 -1.65
N GLU A 110 -21.39 43.92 -0.51
CA GLU A 110 -21.94 45.05 0.22
C GLU A 110 -21.90 46.29 -0.69
N GLU A 111 -23.03 46.62 -1.32
CA GLU A 111 -23.23 47.93 -1.92
C GLU A 111 -23.56 48.90 -0.80
N THR A 112 -22.54 49.61 -0.31
CA THR A 112 -22.71 50.73 0.61
C THR A 112 -23.48 51.84 -0.09
N ALA A 113 -24.80 51.91 0.15
CA ALA A 113 -25.61 53.07 -0.21
C ALA A 113 -25.27 54.24 0.73
N THR A 114 -24.18 54.94 0.43
CA THR A 114 -24.02 56.34 0.88
C THR A 114 -24.97 57.19 0.05
N SER A 115 -26.08 57.61 0.64
CA SER A 115 -26.87 58.73 0.12
C SER A 115 -27.04 59.75 1.23
N ASP A 116 -26.09 60.69 1.27
CA ASP A 116 -26.27 62.02 1.82
C ASP A 116 -27.51 62.67 1.20
N SER A 117 -28.43 63.15 2.04
CA SER A 117 -29.17 64.38 1.74
C SER A 117 -29.68 65.00 3.05
N GLU A 118 -28.86 65.84 3.66
CA GLU A 118 -29.37 66.99 4.41
C GLU A 118 -30.11 67.92 3.42
N TYR A 119 -31.29 68.42 3.79
CA TYR A 119 -31.62 69.85 3.84
C TYR A 119 -33.10 70.05 4.24
N GLU A 120 -33.25 70.68 5.41
CA GLU A 120 -34.25 71.65 5.85
C GLU A 120 -35.51 71.93 5.00
N SER A 121 -36.67 72.02 5.67
CA SER A 121 -37.37 73.30 5.93
C SER A 121 -38.90 73.17 5.94
N LEU A 122 -39.45 73.41 7.14
CA LEU A 122 -40.66 74.16 7.49
C LEU A 122 -41.77 74.38 6.45
N GLY A 123 -43.00 74.01 6.85
CA GLY A 123 -44.25 74.44 6.24
C GLY A 123 -45.45 73.65 6.72
#